data_AF-A0A3P7K588-F1
#
_entry.id   AF-A0A3P7K588-F1
#
_cell.length_a   1.000
_cell.length_b   1.000
_cell.length_c   1.000
_cell.angle_alpha   90.00
_cell.angle_beta   90.00
_cell.angle_gamma   90.00
#
_symmetry.space_group_name_H-M   'P 1'
#
loop_
_entity.id
_entity.type
_entity.pdbx_description
1 polymer ?
#
loop_
_entity_poly.entity_id
_entity_poly.type
_entity_poly.pdbx_seq_one_letter_code
_entity_poly.pdbx_strand_id
1 'polypeptide(L)' 'VKKEKRKYRCRKRSPATIERARIVRRDKANARERRRMNNLNEALEHLRTILPVVPDEPKLTKIETLRVAQG' A
#
# COMPACT_ATOMS: atom_id res chain seq x y z
N VAL A 1 -24.60 43.05 17.80
CA VAL A 1 -23.83 42.07 18.61
C VAL A 1 -22.92 41.24 17.69
N LYS A 2 -21.62 41.53 17.64
CA LYS A 2 -20.66 40.79 16.79
C LYS A 2 -20.34 39.45 17.46
N LYS A 3 -20.74 38.32 16.84
CA LYS A 3 -20.36 36.97 17.31
C LYS A 3 -18.88 36.75 16.99
N GLU A 4 -18.03 36.92 17.98
CA GLU A 4 -16.60 36.63 17.89
C GLU A 4 -16.42 35.16 17.52
N LYS A 5 -15.87 34.89 16.32
CA LYS A 5 -15.58 33.53 15.87
C LYS A 5 -14.57 32.96 16.86
N ARG A 6 -15.03 32.03 17.72
CA ARG A 6 -14.17 31.29 18.65
C ARG A 6 -12.98 30.77 17.86
N LYS A 7 -11.82 31.43 18.01
CA LYS A 7 -10.53 30.93 17.51
C LYS A 7 -10.49 29.48 17.92
N TYR A 8 -10.35 28.59 16.95
CA TYR A 8 -10.24 27.14 17.15
C TYR A 8 -9.01 26.94 18.04
N ARG A 9 -9.17 27.08 19.36
CA ARG A 9 -8.12 26.81 20.34
C ARG A 9 -7.77 25.38 20.02
N CYS A 10 -6.58 25.18 19.47
CA CYS A 10 -5.98 23.87 19.38
C CYS A 10 -5.93 23.36 20.82
N ARG A 11 -7.00 22.68 21.26
CA ARG A 11 -7.03 21.99 22.54
C ARG A 11 -5.87 21.01 22.44
N LYS A 12 -4.86 21.20 23.29
CA LYS A 12 -3.75 20.26 23.44
C LYS A 12 -4.40 18.88 23.56
N ARG A 13 -4.21 18.03 22.55
CA ARG A 13 -4.85 16.71 22.51
C ARG A 13 -4.30 15.89 23.66
N SER A 14 -5.14 15.11 24.34
CA SER A 14 -4.65 14.20 25.36
C SER A 14 -3.65 13.21 24.75
N PRO A 15 -2.64 12.74 25.51
CA PRO A 15 -1.66 11.78 25.00
C PRO A 15 -2.29 10.56 24.34
N ALA A 16 -3.36 10.02 24.91
CA ALA A 16 -4.12 8.90 24.34
C ALA A 16 -4.74 9.23 22.96
N THR A 17 -5.19 10.46 22.75
CA THR A 17 -5.73 10.90 21.45
C THR A 17 -4.63 11.04 20.40
N ILE A 18 -3.44 11.48 20.82
CA ILE A 18 -2.27 11.58 19.94
C ILE A 18 -1.84 10.17 19.50
N GLU A 19 -1.78 9.23 20.43
CA GLU A 19 -1.38 7.85 20.12
C GLU A 19 -2.38 7.15 19.20
N ARG A 20 -3.69 7.26 19.48
CA ARG A 20 -4.72 6.76 18.54
C ARG A 20 -4.57 7.36 17.14
N ALA A 21 -4.31 8.66 17.03
CA ALA A 21 -4.10 9.30 15.74
C ALA A 21 -2.82 8.83 15.04
N ARG A 22 -1.78 8.46 15.78
CA ARG A 22 -0.54 7.86 15.25
C ARG A 22 -0.82 6.47 14.67
N ILE A 23 -1.52 5.61 15.40
CA ILE A 23 -1.90 4.27 14.96
C ILE A 23 -2.74 4.35 13.68
N VAL A 24 -3.80 5.16 13.67
CA VAL A 24 -4.66 5.34 12.48
C VAL A 24 -3.86 5.82 11.26
N ARG A 25 -2.91 6.76 11.44
CA ARG A 25 -2.05 7.22 10.34
C ARG A 25 -1.16 6.11 9.81
N ARG A 26 -0.59 5.29 10.69
CA ARG A 26 0.23 4.12 10.34
C ARG A 26 -0.59 3.08 9.58
N ASP A 27 -1.78 2.74 10.07
CA ASP A 27 -2.65 1.76 9.41
C ASP A 27 -3.09 2.23 8.03
N LYS A 28 -3.43 3.51 7.89
CA LYS A 28 -3.75 4.09 6.59
C LYS A 28 -2.55 4.03 5.64
N ALA A 29 -1.32 4.24 6.13
CA ALA A 29 -0.11 4.11 5.32
C ALA A 29 0.14 2.66 4.90
N ASN A 30 0.03 1.72 5.84
CA ASN A 30 0.17 0.29 5.57
C ASN A 30 -0.87 -0.19 4.54
N ALA A 31 -2.12 0.29 4.62
CA ALA A 31 -3.15 -0.05 3.65
C ALA A 31 -2.83 0.47 2.24
N ARG A 32 -2.22 1.67 2.12
CA ARG A 32 -1.76 2.19 0.82
C ARG A 32 -0.65 1.34 0.24
N GLU A 33 0.33 0.96 1.06
CA GLU A 33 1.46 0.15 0.60
C GLU A 33 1.00 -1.25 0.17
N ARG A 34 0.07 -1.87 0.90
CA ARG A 34 -0.56 -3.13 0.47
C ARG A 34 -1.22 -3.00 -0.91
N ARG A 35 -1.96 -1.92 -1.17
CA ARG A 35 -2.57 -1.68 -2.50
C ARG A 35 -1.51 -1.51 -3.57
N ARG A 36 -0.46 -0.72 -3.32
CA ARG A 36 0.67 -0.56 -4.25
C ARG A 36 1.31 -1.91 -4.59
N MET A 37 1.56 -2.74 -3.57
CA MET A 37 2.17 -4.06 -3.75
C MET A 37 1.25 -5.03 -4.49
N ASN A 38 -0.07 -4.97 -4.24
CA ASN A 38 -1.05 -5.78 -4.97
C ASN A 38 -1.04 -5.43 -6.46
N ASN A 39 -1.06 -4.15 -6.83
CA ASN A 39 -0.97 -3.72 -8.23
C ASN A 39 0.35 -4.21 -8.89
N LEU A 40 1.47 -4.17 -8.16
CA LEU A 40 2.75 -4.69 -8.66
C LEU A 40 2.70 -6.22 -8.87
N ASN A 41 2.10 -6.95 -7.93
CA ASN A 41 1.96 -8.40 -8.05
C ASN A 41 1.00 -8.79 -9.19
N GLU A 42 -0.05 -8.01 -9.44
CA GLU A 42 -0.98 -8.19 -10.56
C GLU A 42 -0.27 -7.99 -11.91
N ALA A 43 0.52 -6.92 -12.04
CA ALA A 43 1.34 -6.70 -13.23
C ALA A 43 2.37 -7.83 -13.45
N LEU A 44 2.98 -8.34 -12.38
CA LEU A 44 3.88 -9.48 -12.46
C LEU A 44 3.15 -10.76 -12.89
N GLU A 45 1.90 -10.94 -12.46
CA GLU A 45 1.09 -12.07 -12.89
C GLU A 45 0.76 -11.99 -14.37
N HIS A 46 0.38 -10.81 -14.85
CA HIS A 46 0.17 -10.57 -16.28
C HIS A 46 1.44 -10.81 -17.09
N LEU A 47 2.62 -10.47 -16.55
CA LEU A 47 3.88 -10.82 -17.20
C LEU A 47 4.04 -12.34 -17.34
N ARG A 48 3.70 -13.14 -16.31
CA ARG A 48 3.78 -14.60 -16.40
C ARG A 48 2.90 -15.18 -17.50
N THR A 49 1.75 -14.59 -17.79
CA THR A 49 0.82 -15.11 -18.81
C THR A 49 1.32 -14.91 -20.24
N ILE A 50 2.24 -13.96 -20.46
CA ILE A 50 2.80 -13.67 -21.80
C ILE A 50 4.18 -14.30 -22.02
N LEU A 51 4.82 -14.80 -20.96
CA LEU A 51 6.09 -15.52 -21.09
C LEU A 51 5.85 -16.93 -21.64
N PRO A 52 6.81 -17.49 -22.39
CA PRO A 52 6.74 -18.89 -22.79
C PRO A 52 6.80 -19.79 -21.55
N VAL A 53 5.80 -20.64 -21.37
CA VAL A 53 5.72 -21.60 -20.26
C VAL A 53 5.49 -23.01 -20.80
N VAL A 54 6.18 -24.00 -20.23
CA VAL A 54 5.95 -25.41 -20.54
C VAL A 54 4.69 -25.89 -19.81
N PRO A 55 3.79 -26.66 -20.45
CA PRO A 55 2.67 -27.29 -19.75
C PRO A 55 3.17 -28.10 -18.54
N ASP A 56 2.39 -28.09 -17.45
CA ASP A 56 2.67 -28.79 -16.19
C ASP A 56 3.87 -28.29 -15.36
N GLU A 57 4.56 -27.22 -15.78
CA GLU A 57 5.57 -26.59 -14.93
C GLU A 57 4.96 -25.74 -13.79
N PRO A 58 5.62 -25.71 -12.62
CA PRO A 58 5.19 -24.85 -11.54
C PRO A 58 5.33 -23.37 -11.91
N LYS A 59 4.49 -22.54 -11.29
CA LYS A 59 4.53 -21.09 -11.47
C LYS A 59 5.90 -20.50 -11.11
N LEU A 60 6.48 -19.75 -12.05
CA LEU A 60 7.75 -19.06 -11.86
C LEU A 60 7.75 -18.14 -10.63
N THR A 61 8.82 -18.21 -9.85
CA THR A 61 9.10 -17.24 -8.79
C THR A 61 9.26 -15.83 -9.35
N LYS A 62 9.26 -14.81 -8.49
CA LYS A 62 9.40 -13.41 -8.94
C LYS A 62 10.70 -13.18 -9.70
N ILE A 63 11.80 -13.75 -9.21
CA ILE A 63 13.12 -13.56 -9.84
C ILE A 63 13.22 -14.32 -11.17
N GLU A 64 12.68 -15.52 -11.24
CA GLU A 64 12.64 -16.31 -12.49
C GLU A 64 11.80 -15.61 -13.54
N THR A 65 10.62 -15.11 -13.18
CA THR A 65 9.75 -14.35 -14.10
C THR A 65 10.51 -13.17 -14.72
N LEU A 66 11.27 -12.43 -13.92
CA LEU A 66 12.06 -11.30 -14.41
C LEU A 66 13.24 -11.73 -15.28
N ARG A 67 13.93 -12.82 -14.93
CA ARG A 67 15.06 -13.34 -15.72
C ARG A 67 14.60 -13.84 -17.09
N VAL A 68 13.50 -14.59 -17.14
CA VAL A 68 12.91 -15.09 -18.40
C VAL A 68 12.41 -13.94 -19.26
N ALA A 69 11.90 -12.84 -18.67
CA ALA A 69 11.47 -11.68 -19.42
C ALA A 69 12.61 -10.80 -19.97
N GLN A 70 13.82 -10.88 -19.40
CA GLN A 70 14.98 -10.09 -19.81
C GLN A 70 15.88 -10.79 -20.83
N GLY A 71 15.78 -12.12 -20.93
CA GLY A 71 16.51 -12.93 -21.91
C GLY A 71 15.82 -12.93 -23.26
#